data_AF-A0A7S0J300-F1
#
_entry.id   AF-A0A7S0J300-F1
#
_cell.length_a   1.000
_cell.length_b   1.000
_cell.length_c   1.000
_cell.angle_alpha   90.00
_cell.angle_beta   90.00
_cell.angle_gamma   90.00
#
_symmetry.space_group_name_H-M   'P 1'
#
loop_
_entity.id
_entity.type
_entity.pdbx_description
1 polymer ?
#
loop_
_entity_poly.entity_id
_entity_poly.type
_entity_poly.pdbx_seq_one_letter_code
_entity_poly.pdbx_strand_id
1 'polypeptide(L)'
;SAKVACTVSLKPSTQLRRLEQHRQHIALQTALHIAEREHREHGGKQAARLATEASLRAELHALSERVEAATREVVRGERRAMLLREEVESLRAQELAARRRTADAADVADDAAEATTTDNDEDDGAELGEEDGAAIARLCALGFSHAAALEAYLTCRKDENRAANLLVDRSHAS
;
A
#
# COMPACT_ATOMS: atom_id res chain seq x y z
N SER A 1 45.48 64.58 64.08
CA SER A 1 45.40 64.13 62.67
C SER A 1 44.19 64.74 61.99
N ALA A 2 44.39 65.85 61.26
CA ALA A 2 43.31 66.53 60.53
C ALA A 2 43.35 66.12 59.06
N LYS A 3 42.27 65.49 58.60
CA LYS A 3 42.08 65.01 57.22
C LYS A 3 41.76 66.23 56.35
N VAL A 4 42.74 66.71 55.58
CA VAL A 4 42.56 67.82 54.63
C VAL A 4 41.66 67.32 53.50
N ALA A 5 40.37 67.65 53.59
CA ALA A 5 39.44 67.49 52.48
C ALA A 5 39.76 68.58 51.44
N CYS A 6 40.60 68.25 50.46
CA CYS A 6 40.82 69.10 49.28
C CYS A 6 39.52 69.15 48.46
N THR A 7 38.70 70.18 48.71
CA THR A 7 37.60 70.56 47.85
C THR A 7 38.17 71.31 46.65
N VAL A 8 38.38 70.59 45.55
CA VAL A 8 38.79 71.19 44.27
C VAL A 8 37.63 72.04 43.75
N SER A 9 37.65 73.33 44.05
CA SER A 9 36.69 74.32 43.56
C SER A 9 36.92 74.59 42.08
N LEU A 10 36.34 73.76 41.22
CA LEU A 10 36.32 73.94 39.77
C LEU A 10 35.50 75.18 39.40
N LYS A 11 36.01 75.99 38.44
CA LYS A 11 35.28 77.16 37.92
C LYS A 11 33.90 76.72 37.40
N PRO A 12 32.81 77.48 37.65
CA PRO A 12 31.44 77.08 37.33
C PRO A 12 31.22 76.70 35.85
N SER A 13 31.98 77.30 34.93
CA SER A 13 31.96 76.96 33.49
C SER A 13 32.43 75.53 33.16
N THR A 14 33.33 74.97 33.96
CA THR A 14 33.84 73.59 33.77
C THR A 14 32.91 72.53 34.35
N GLN A 15 32.17 72.87 35.41
CA GLN A 15 31.15 71.98 35.99
C GLN A 15 29.95 71.82 35.05
N LEU A 16 29.49 72.92 34.45
CA LEU A 16 28.42 72.88 33.43
C LEU A 16 28.79 72.02 32.23
N ARG A 17 30.01 72.15 31.69
CA ARG A 17 30.46 71.29 30.58
C ARG A 17 30.50 69.80 30.96
N ARG A 18 30.94 69.46 32.18
CA ARG A 18 30.94 68.06 32.66
C ARG A 18 29.53 67.52 32.82
N LEU A 19 28.59 68.32 33.34
CA LEU A 19 27.19 67.93 33.46
C LEU A 19 26.54 67.74 32.08
N GLU A 20 26.81 68.63 31.12
CA GLU A 20 26.35 68.50 29.75
C GLU A 20 26.90 67.22 29.10
N GLN A 21 28.19 66.95 29.24
CA GLN A 21 28.83 65.72 28.75
C GLN A 21 28.26 64.47 29.40
N HIS A 22 28.03 64.50 30.72
CA HIS A 22 27.43 63.37 31.43
C HIS A 22 25.98 63.13 30.99
N ARG A 23 25.20 64.21 30.77
CA ARG A 23 23.84 64.14 30.25
C ARG A 23 23.81 63.55 28.84
N GLN A 24 24.72 63.98 27.97
CA GLN A 24 24.89 63.43 26.63
C GLN A 24 25.28 61.94 26.66
N HIS A 25 26.20 61.57 27.55
CA HIS A 25 26.60 60.17 27.72
C HIS A 25 25.43 59.29 28.18
N ILE A 26 24.67 59.73 29.18
CA ILE A 26 23.47 59.01 29.64
C ILE A 26 22.46 58.88 28.51
N ALA A 27 22.21 59.97 27.76
CA ALA A 27 21.27 59.95 26.64
C ALA A 27 21.69 58.97 25.52
N LEU A 28 22.99 58.87 25.23
CA LEU A 28 23.50 57.90 24.27
C LEU A 28 23.37 56.46 24.78
N GLN A 29 23.67 56.22 26.07
CA GLN A 29 23.53 54.90 26.66
C GLN A 29 22.06 54.43 26.68
N THR A 30 21.11 55.30 26.99
CA THR A 30 19.69 54.94 26.94
C THR A 30 19.22 54.71 25.51
N ALA A 31 19.64 55.54 24.55
CA ALA A 31 19.30 55.33 23.14
C ALA A 31 19.81 53.97 22.60
N LEU A 32 21.05 53.59 22.93
CA LEU A 32 21.60 52.29 22.57
C LEU A 32 20.77 51.14 23.17
N HIS A 33 20.43 51.24 24.45
CA HIS A 33 19.65 50.21 25.14
C HIS A 33 18.23 50.05 24.56
N ILE A 34 17.60 51.16 24.15
CA ILE A 34 16.30 51.15 23.47
C ILE A 34 16.43 50.45 22.12
N ALA A 35 17.42 50.84 21.31
CA ALA A 35 17.65 50.25 20.00
C ALA A 35 17.93 48.73 20.07
N GLU A 36 18.74 48.28 21.03
CA GLU A 36 19.01 46.85 21.24
C GLU A 36 17.76 46.07 21.66
N ARG A 37 16.94 46.67 22.53
CA ARG A 37 15.68 46.05 22.96
C ARG A 37 14.70 45.92 21.79
N GLU A 38 14.55 46.98 21.01
CA GLU A 38 13.71 46.95 19.80
C GLU A 38 14.20 45.92 18.80
N HIS A 39 15.52 45.82 18.56
CA HIS A 39 16.08 44.81 17.66
C HIS A 39 15.82 43.38 18.18
N ARG A 40 15.93 43.13 19.50
CA ARG A 40 15.59 41.83 20.10
C ARG A 40 14.10 41.51 19.97
N GLU A 41 13.22 42.49 20.22
CA GLU A 41 11.77 42.30 20.11
C GLU A 41 11.31 42.11 18.66
N HIS A 42 11.84 42.88 17.71
CA HIS A 42 11.54 42.74 16.28
C HIS A 42 12.15 41.46 15.71
N GLY A 43 13.38 41.11 16.08
CA GLY A 43 14.01 39.85 15.71
C GLY A 43 13.22 38.64 16.22
N GLY A 44 12.72 38.69 17.46
CA GLY A 44 11.85 37.65 18.00
C GLY A 44 10.52 37.52 17.25
N LYS A 45 9.88 38.65 16.90
CA LYS A 45 8.64 38.65 16.10
C LYS A 45 8.86 38.11 14.69
N GLN A 46 9.97 38.46 14.04
CA GLN A 46 10.32 37.92 12.72
C GLN A 46 10.63 36.42 12.78
N ALA A 47 11.40 35.97 13.77
CA ALA A 47 11.70 34.55 13.97
C ALA A 47 10.41 33.74 14.21
N ALA A 48 9.48 34.24 15.02
CA ALA A 48 8.20 33.59 15.25
C ALA A 48 7.36 33.49 13.96
N ARG A 49 7.32 34.55 13.13
CA ARG A 49 6.64 34.52 11.83
C ARG A 49 7.25 33.48 10.89
N LEU A 50 8.58 33.44 10.77
CA LEU A 50 9.27 32.47 9.92
C LEU A 50 9.05 31.03 10.41
N ALA A 51 9.02 30.81 11.73
CA ALA A 51 8.71 29.49 12.29
C ALA A 51 7.28 29.05 11.96
N THR A 52 6.29 29.95 12.10
CA THR A 52 4.91 29.65 11.70
C THR A 52 4.78 29.38 10.20
N GLU A 53 5.47 30.16 9.37
CA GLU A 53 5.47 29.96 7.91
C GLU A 53 6.12 28.63 7.52
N ALA A 54 7.22 28.25 8.18
CA ALA A 54 7.87 26.97 7.98
C ALA A 54 6.95 25.80 8.38
N SER A 55 6.23 25.93 9.50
CA SER A 55 5.24 24.93 9.95
C SER A 55 4.13 24.76 8.91
N LEU A 56 3.54 25.86 8.43
CA LEU A 56 2.50 25.83 7.41
C LEU A 56 2.98 25.24 6.08
N ARG A 57 4.22 25.54 5.66
CA ARG A 57 4.82 24.94 4.47
C ARG A 57 5.01 23.44 4.62
N ALA A 58 5.42 22.97 5.79
CA ALA A 58 5.55 21.54 6.06
C ALA A 58 4.18 20.84 6.04
N GLU A 59 3.15 21.44 6.63
CA GLU A 59 1.78 20.93 6.58
C GLU A 59 1.24 20.85 5.15
N LEU A 60 1.46 21.90 4.34
CA LEU A 60 1.08 21.92 2.93
C LEU A 60 1.76 20.80 2.14
N HIS A 61 3.05 20.56 2.38
CA HIS A 61 3.78 19.47 1.73
C HIS A 61 3.20 18.11 2.11
N ALA A 62 2.94 17.88 3.41
CA ALA A 62 2.34 16.64 3.88
C ALA A 62 0.93 16.42 3.30
N LEU A 63 0.13 17.48 3.15
CA LEU A 63 -1.17 17.39 2.48
C LEU A 63 -1.05 17.08 0.99
N SER A 64 -0.06 17.66 0.30
CA SER A 64 0.21 17.36 -1.11
C SER A 64 0.54 15.88 -1.31
N GLU A 65 1.44 15.33 -0.50
CA GLU A 65 1.81 13.91 -0.56
C GLU A 65 0.61 12.98 -0.29
N ARG A 66 -0.25 13.36 0.66
CA ARG A 66 -1.47 12.61 0.97
C ARG A 66 -2.45 12.62 -0.19
N VAL A 67 -2.63 13.76 -0.86
CA VAL A 67 -3.50 13.87 -2.04
C VAL A 67 -2.94 13.01 -3.18
N GLU A 68 -1.65 13.09 -3.47
CA GLU A 68 -1.01 12.27 -4.51
C GLU A 68 -1.09 10.77 -4.21
N ALA A 69 -0.92 10.37 -2.95
CA ALA A 69 -1.12 8.99 -2.54
C ALA A 69 -2.57 8.53 -2.76
N ALA A 70 -3.55 9.35 -2.36
CA ALA A 70 -4.96 9.06 -2.57
C ALA A 70 -5.31 8.95 -4.06
N THR A 71 -4.81 9.86 -4.90
CA THR A 71 -4.99 9.80 -6.34
C THR A 71 -4.42 8.52 -6.93
N ARG A 72 -3.22 8.10 -6.51
CA ARG A 72 -2.64 6.82 -6.96
C ARG A 72 -3.51 5.62 -6.60
N GLU A 73 -4.12 5.61 -5.41
CA GLU A 73 -5.07 4.56 -5.01
C GLU A 73 -6.36 4.57 -5.84
N VAL A 74 -6.92 5.75 -6.13
CA VAL A 74 -8.11 5.87 -7.01
C VAL A 74 -7.81 5.28 -8.39
N VAL A 75 -6.70 5.66 -9.02
CA VAL A 75 -6.35 5.12 -10.35
C VAL A 75 -6.06 3.62 -10.30
N ARG A 76 -5.50 3.09 -9.20
CA ARG A 76 -5.37 1.63 -8.99
C ARG A 76 -6.73 0.96 -8.89
N GLY A 77 -7.67 1.55 -8.16
CA GLY A 77 -9.05 1.08 -8.04
C GLY A 77 -9.78 1.07 -9.39
N GLU A 78 -9.66 2.15 -10.17
CA GLU A 78 -10.26 2.26 -11.50
C GLU A 78 -9.72 1.21 -12.46
N ARG A 79 -8.40 0.97 -12.48
CA ARG A 79 -7.80 -0.10 -13.28
C ARG A 79 -8.34 -1.47 -12.88
N ARG A 80 -8.46 -1.76 -11.58
CA ARG A 80 -9.06 -3.02 -11.11
C ARG A 80 -10.52 -3.13 -11.53
N ALA A 81 -11.29 -2.07 -11.41
CA ALA A 81 -12.69 -2.04 -11.83
C ALA A 81 -12.84 -2.26 -13.35
N MET A 82 -11.94 -1.71 -14.16
CA MET A 82 -11.90 -1.95 -15.60
C MET A 82 -11.67 -3.42 -15.94
N LEU A 83 -10.66 -4.05 -15.32
CA LEU A 83 -10.37 -5.48 -15.52
C LEU A 83 -11.55 -6.36 -15.10
N LEU A 84 -12.16 -6.08 -13.96
CA LEU A 84 -13.35 -6.83 -13.50
C LEU A 84 -14.54 -6.64 -14.44
N ARG A 85 -14.73 -5.46 -15.02
CA ARG A 85 -15.79 -5.24 -16.03
C ARG A 85 -15.54 -6.09 -17.28
N GLU A 86 -14.32 -6.12 -17.77
CA GLU A 86 -13.92 -6.95 -18.92
C GLU A 86 -14.11 -8.44 -18.63
N GLU A 87 -13.70 -8.91 -17.45
CA GLU A 87 -13.91 -10.30 -17.02
C GLU A 87 -15.40 -10.66 -16.95
N VAL A 88 -16.23 -9.79 -16.37
CA VAL A 88 -17.69 -9.99 -16.31
C VAL A 88 -18.30 -10.02 -17.72
N GLU A 89 -17.84 -9.18 -18.64
CA GLU A 89 -18.30 -9.20 -20.04
C GLU A 89 -17.90 -10.49 -20.75
N SER A 90 -16.67 -10.97 -20.53
CA SER A 90 -16.18 -12.24 -21.09
C SER A 90 -16.99 -13.43 -20.57
N LEU A 91 -17.25 -13.49 -19.27
CA LEU A 91 -18.07 -14.55 -18.67
C LEU A 91 -19.50 -14.55 -19.22
N ARG A 92 -20.12 -13.38 -19.37
CA ARG A 92 -21.45 -13.25 -19.98
C ARG A 92 -21.46 -13.74 -21.43
N ALA A 93 -20.42 -13.43 -22.20
CA ALA A 93 -20.29 -13.90 -23.58
C ALA A 93 -20.13 -15.42 -23.65
N GLN A 94 -19.33 -16.01 -22.77
CA GLN A 94 -19.16 -17.47 -22.66
C GLN A 94 -20.48 -18.16 -22.30
N GLU A 95 -21.23 -17.61 -21.33
CA GLU A 95 -22.52 -18.14 -20.92
C GLU A 95 -23.53 -18.10 -22.09
N LEU A 96 -23.60 -16.99 -22.81
CA LEU A 96 -24.49 -16.87 -23.97
C LEU A 96 -24.10 -17.82 -25.11
N ALA A 97 -22.80 -18.03 -25.34
CA ALA A 97 -22.30 -19.02 -26.29
C ALA A 97 -22.64 -20.45 -25.85
N ALA A 98 -22.51 -20.78 -24.56
CA ALA A 98 -22.91 -22.07 -24.02
C ALA A 98 -24.42 -22.31 -24.18
N ARG A 99 -25.25 -21.31 -23.88
CA ARG A 99 -26.71 -21.37 -24.07
C ARG A 99 -27.11 -21.57 -25.53
N ARG A 100 -26.39 -20.95 -26.48
CA ARG A 100 -26.61 -21.20 -27.91
C ARG A 100 -26.27 -22.63 -28.31
N ARG A 101 -25.12 -23.15 -27.87
CA ARG A 101 -24.74 -24.55 -28.12
C ARG A 101 -25.77 -25.54 -27.60
N THR A 102 -26.34 -25.30 -26.42
CA THR A 102 -27.39 -26.17 -25.87
C THR A 102 -28.71 -26.04 -26.63
N ALA A 103 -29.03 -24.86 -27.16
CA ALA A 103 -30.23 -24.68 -28.00
C ALA A 103 -30.06 -25.34 -29.37
N ASP A 104 -28.91 -25.15 -30.02
CA ASP A 104 -28.58 -25.80 -31.30
C ASP A 104 -28.56 -27.34 -31.16
N ALA A 105 -28.10 -27.87 -30.02
CA ALA A 105 -28.14 -29.31 -29.74
C ALA A 105 -29.57 -29.85 -29.52
N ALA A 106 -30.49 -29.03 -29.01
CA ALA A 106 -31.89 -29.43 -28.82
C ALA A 106 -32.66 -29.51 -30.15
N ASP A 107 -32.36 -28.65 -31.13
CA ASP A 107 -33.00 -28.68 -32.47
C ASP A 107 -32.50 -29.87 -33.34
N VAL A 108 -31.32 -30.44 -33.06
CA VAL A 108 -30.80 -31.63 -33.77
C VAL A 108 -31.36 -32.94 -33.21
N ALA A 109 -31.98 -32.91 -32.02
CA ALA A 109 -32.52 -34.11 -31.38
C ALA A 109 -33.89 -34.56 -31.92
N ASP A 110 -34.57 -33.78 -32.76
CA ASP A 110 -35.90 -34.11 -33.30
C ASP A 110 -35.86 -34.89 -34.64
N ASP A 111 -34.69 -35.06 -35.26
CA ASP A 111 -34.50 -35.81 -36.53
C ASP A 111 -33.70 -37.12 -36.37
N ALA A 112 -33.34 -37.49 -35.13
CA ALA A 112 -32.60 -38.72 -34.79
C ALA A 112 -33.48 -39.76 -34.07
N ALA A 113 -34.80 -39.71 -34.28
CA ALA A 113 -35.78 -40.65 -33.72
C ALA A 113 -36.03 -41.85 -34.64
N GLU A 114 -34.99 -42.55 -35.09
CA GLU A 114 -35.11 -43.99 -35.31
C GLU A 114 -33.78 -44.69 -35.07
N ALA A 115 -33.80 -45.63 -34.11
CA ALA A 115 -32.68 -46.36 -33.54
C ALA A 115 -31.71 -45.53 -32.67
N THR A 116 -31.89 -45.58 -31.35
CA THR A 116 -31.19 -46.55 -30.49
C THR A 116 -31.67 -46.35 -29.06
N THR A 117 -31.83 -47.45 -28.36
CA THR A 117 -32.25 -47.61 -26.97
C THR A 117 -31.57 -46.64 -26.01
N THR A 118 -32.39 -45.90 -25.28
CA THR A 118 -32.06 -45.31 -23.98
C THR A 118 -31.70 -46.40 -22.99
N ASP A 119 -30.44 -46.41 -22.55
CA ASP A 119 -30.07 -46.83 -21.20
C ASP A 119 -29.33 -45.65 -20.56
N ASN A 120 -30.07 -44.92 -19.73
CA ASN A 120 -29.51 -44.04 -18.72
C ASN A 120 -29.08 -44.93 -17.55
N ASP A 121 -27.78 -45.08 -17.36
CA ASP A 121 -27.20 -45.34 -16.05
C ASP A 121 -26.15 -44.25 -15.79
N GLU A 122 -26.57 -43.21 -15.05
CA GLU A 122 -25.67 -42.40 -14.25
C GLU A 122 -25.17 -43.25 -13.08
N ASP A 123 -24.28 -44.20 -13.40
CA ASP A 123 -23.33 -44.79 -12.48
C ASP A 123 -22.04 -44.99 -13.30
N ASP A 124 -21.25 -43.92 -13.42
CA ASP A 124 -19.83 -44.02 -13.77
C ASP A 124 -19.10 -44.73 -12.61
N GLY A 125 -19.50 -45.96 -12.32
CA GLY A 125 -18.65 -46.97 -11.73
C GLY A 125 -17.52 -47.16 -12.72
N ALA A 126 -16.47 -46.35 -12.57
CA ALA A 126 -15.30 -46.36 -13.42
C ALA A 126 -14.81 -47.81 -13.52
N GLU A 127 -15.18 -48.48 -14.62
CA GLU A 127 -14.62 -49.76 -14.99
C GLU A 127 -13.12 -49.50 -15.17
N LEU A 128 -12.36 -49.84 -14.13
CA LEU A 128 -10.91 -49.78 -14.16
C LEU A 128 -10.50 -50.81 -15.20
N GLY A 129 -10.06 -50.31 -16.35
CA GLY A 129 -9.56 -51.18 -17.41
C GLY A 129 -8.29 -51.88 -16.94
N GLU A 130 -7.88 -52.91 -17.68
CA GLU A 130 -6.63 -53.63 -17.41
C GLU A 130 -5.41 -52.68 -17.44
N GLU A 131 -5.46 -51.63 -18.25
CA GLU A 131 -4.47 -50.55 -18.31
C GLU A 131 -4.42 -49.69 -17.03
N ASP A 132 -5.58 -49.43 -16.43
CA ASP A 132 -5.70 -48.65 -15.19
C ASP A 132 -5.08 -49.40 -14.01
N GLY A 133 -5.33 -50.71 -13.93
CA GLY A 133 -4.72 -51.58 -12.92
C GLY A 133 -3.19 -51.62 -13.02
N ALA A 134 -2.64 -51.63 -14.24
CA ALA A 134 -1.20 -51.59 -14.45
C ALA A 134 -0.59 -50.24 -14.02
N ALA A 135 -1.28 -49.12 -14.26
CA ALA A 135 -0.83 -47.80 -13.81
C ALA A 135 -0.84 -47.69 -12.27
N ILE A 136 -1.92 -48.15 -11.62
CA ILE A 136 -2.01 -48.17 -10.16
C ILE A 136 -0.92 -49.08 -9.56
N ALA A 137 -0.63 -50.23 -10.18
CA ALA A 137 0.44 -51.12 -9.72
C ALA A 137 1.84 -50.47 -9.83
N ARG A 138 2.11 -49.69 -10.88
CA ARG A 138 3.36 -48.91 -11.01
C ARG A 138 3.47 -47.83 -9.93
N LEU A 139 2.37 -47.13 -9.63
CA LEU A 139 2.32 -46.17 -8.53
C LEU A 139 2.54 -46.84 -7.16
N CYS A 140 1.98 -48.03 -6.94
CA CYS A 140 2.25 -48.82 -5.73
C CYS A 140 3.73 -49.25 -5.63
N ALA A 141 4.38 -49.58 -6.76
CA ALA A 141 5.79 -49.96 -6.79
C ALA A 141 6.73 -48.81 -6.39
N LEU A 142 6.28 -47.56 -6.50
CA LEU A 142 7.01 -46.38 -6.00
C LEU A 142 6.94 -46.23 -4.47
N GLY A 143 6.19 -47.09 -3.77
CA GLY A 143 6.07 -47.11 -2.31
C GLY A 143 4.79 -46.46 -1.77
N PHE A 144 3.86 -46.07 -2.65
CA PHE A 144 2.55 -45.53 -2.24
C PHE A 144 1.55 -46.66 -1.94
N SER A 145 0.60 -46.40 -1.03
CA SER A 145 -0.48 -47.36 -0.76
C SER A 145 -1.46 -47.44 -1.93
N HIS A 146 -2.04 -48.63 -2.17
CA HIS A 146 -3.01 -48.84 -3.25
C HIS A 146 -4.20 -47.88 -3.19
N ALA A 147 -4.71 -47.59 -1.98
CA ALA A 147 -5.82 -46.66 -1.78
C ALA A 147 -5.45 -45.23 -2.22
N ALA A 148 -4.26 -44.75 -1.83
CA ALA A 148 -3.77 -43.43 -2.23
C ALA A 148 -3.51 -43.36 -3.75
N ALA A 149 -2.90 -44.41 -4.32
CA ALA A 149 -2.63 -44.50 -5.74
C ALA A 149 -3.90 -44.47 -6.60
N LEU A 150 -4.92 -45.23 -6.20
CA LEU A 150 -6.22 -45.25 -6.88
C LEU A 150 -6.92 -43.88 -6.81
N GLU A 151 -6.96 -43.26 -5.64
CA GLU A 151 -7.59 -41.95 -5.45
C GLU A 151 -6.90 -40.86 -6.30
N ALA A 152 -5.56 -40.83 -6.28
CA ALA A 152 -4.78 -39.87 -7.07
C ALA A 152 -4.96 -40.12 -8.58
N TYR A 153 -4.97 -41.38 -9.02
CA TYR A 153 -5.18 -41.75 -10.42
C TYR A 153 -6.56 -41.32 -10.94
N LEU A 154 -7.61 -41.54 -10.15
CA LEU A 154 -8.96 -41.09 -10.49
C LEU A 154 -9.08 -39.56 -10.48
N THR A 155 -8.49 -38.89 -9.49
CA THR A 155 -8.47 -37.41 -9.40
C THR A 155 -7.77 -36.79 -10.61
N CYS A 156 -6.70 -37.43 -11.08
CA CYS A 156 -5.94 -36.99 -12.24
C CYS A 156 -6.53 -37.41 -13.59
N ARG A 157 -7.77 -37.91 -13.62
CA ARG A 157 -8.47 -38.37 -14.83
C ARG A 157 -7.70 -39.47 -15.59
N LYS A 158 -7.21 -40.48 -14.85
CA LYS A 158 -6.46 -41.64 -15.39
C LYS A 158 -5.08 -41.29 -15.99
N ASP A 159 -4.47 -40.19 -15.56
CA ASP A 159 -3.11 -39.80 -15.96
C ASP A 159 -2.08 -40.23 -14.89
N GLU A 160 -1.27 -41.24 -15.23
CA GLU A 160 -0.24 -41.80 -14.34
C GLU A 160 0.80 -40.75 -13.91
N ASN A 161 1.29 -39.93 -14.84
CA ASN A 161 2.36 -38.96 -14.56
C ASN A 161 1.86 -37.88 -13.59
N ARG A 162 0.62 -37.42 -13.78
CA ARG A 162 0.01 -36.44 -12.88
C ARG A 162 -0.33 -37.04 -11.52
N ALA A 163 -0.79 -38.28 -11.48
CA ALA A 163 -1.07 -38.99 -10.23
C ALA A 163 0.20 -39.20 -9.38
N ALA A 164 1.33 -39.57 -10.03
CA ALA A 164 2.62 -39.70 -9.36
C ALA A 164 3.08 -38.38 -8.73
N ASN A 165 3.02 -37.27 -9.49
CA ASN A 165 3.40 -35.95 -8.97
C ASN A 165 2.50 -35.52 -7.81
N LEU A 166 1.18 -35.75 -7.90
CA LEU A 166 0.23 -35.43 -6.84
C LEU A 166 0.51 -36.22 -5.55
N LEU A 167 0.85 -37.52 -5.67
CA LEU A 167 1.19 -38.37 -4.53
C LEU A 167 2.48 -37.92 -3.85
N VAL A 168 3.50 -37.57 -4.64
CA VAL A 168 4.77 -37.02 -4.16
C VAL A 168 4.51 -35.71 -3.40
N ASP A 169 3.76 -34.78 -3.98
CA ASP A 169 3.41 -33.51 -3.35
C ASP A 169 2.64 -33.70 -2.04
N ARG A 170 1.64 -34.61 -2.01
CA ARG A 170 0.88 -34.95 -0.79
C ARG A 170 1.75 -35.59 0.29
N SER A 171 2.78 -36.36 -0.09
CA SER A 171 3.69 -37.00 0.86
C SER A 171 4.72 -36.02 1.48
N HIS A 172 5.06 -34.94 0.78
CA HIS A 172 5.98 -33.90 1.27
C HIS A 172 5.27 -32.75 2.02
N ALA A 173 3.94 -32.66 1.91
CA ALA A 173 3.13 -31.62 2.54
C ALA A 173 2.73 -31.92 4.01
N SER A 174 3.34 -32.94 4.63
CA SER A 174 3.17 -33.30 6.05
C SER A 174 4.46 -33.08 6.83
#